data_AF-A0A1D7V1N9-F1
#
_entry.id   AF-A0A1D7V1N9-F1
#
_cell.length_a   1.000
_cell.length_b   1.000
_cell.length_c   1.000
_cell.angle_alpha   90.00
_cell.angle_beta   90.00
_cell.angle_gamma   90.00
#
_symmetry.space_group_name_H-M   'P 1'
#
loop_
_entity.id
_entity.type
_entity.pdbx_description
1 polymer ?
#
loop_
_entity_poly.entity_id
_entity_poly.type
_entity_poly.pdbx_seq_one_letter_code
_entity_poly.pdbx_strand_id
1 'polypeptide(L)'
;MKLLQKIPGWKKLQTFRLKLQELSFLRKLFLIYSIVGISFLILHESHLPLFFILILVLGAYAVATGFFFLISFAFGKLLKEESIKQYQIGPDSAKTIDTTRIVLNPIVEVSAFVACVLLLSLTDFYSNRSGIFFIAIYSCVGLSFRFLESTVFYRIFLLGLMVLTGGLLSFKALQKVEILTSYILFKPNWEEKELTNWNYDSESRTVKNADIQVQIVLPEDFYFHNPKNLTLKDQTGTGQIAGIISSSETDPNRYPSIRIFYFPEPFLEIDKIKPEFLKFLDLAINQGDMVEVHELGEENFEKRMDGVFWTYYDNLRPRYAKTGFFISSGDKLPDSLLFHISESLVKGRQHEESVEKILQSVKRE
;
A
#
# COMPACT_ATOMS: atom_id res chain seq x y z
N MET A 1 27.26 4.64 -43.88
CA MET A 1 26.29 5.76 -43.76
C MET A 1 25.16 5.76 -44.81
N LYS A 2 25.41 5.52 -46.11
CA LYS A 2 24.35 5.59 -47.15
C LYS A 2 23.27 4.49 -47.09
N LEU A 3 23.53 3.35 -46.46
CA LEU A 3 22.54 2.28 -46.29
C LEU A 3 21.47 2.58 -45.24
N LEU A 4 21.81 3.31 -44.18
CA LEU A 4 20.88 3.62 -43.09
C LEU A 4 19.79 4.63 -43.51
N GLN A 5 20.10 5.51 -44.47
CA GLN A 5 19.14 6.47 -45.04
C GLN A 5 18.01 5.82 -45.85
N LYS A 6 18.13 4.53 -46.21
CA LYS A 6 17.06 3.77 -46.89
C LYS A 6 16.03 3.18 -45.93
N ILE A 7 16.26 3.24 -44.62
CA ILE A 7 15.30 2.76 -43.62
C ILE A 7 14.13 3.77 -43.54
N PRO A 8 12.89 3.35 -43.77
CA PRO A 8 11.73 4.23 -43.64
C PRO A 8 11.67 4.77 -42.21
N GLY A 9 11.62 6.09 -42.06
CA GLY A 9 11.67 6.78 -40.75
C GLY A 9 13.07 7.21 -40.29
N TRP A 10 14.16 6.91 -41.02
CA TRP A 10 15.53 7.30 -40.63
C TRP A 10 15.72 8.81 -40.45
N LYS A 11 15.12 9.62 -41.32
CA LYS A 11 15.14 11.10 -41.18
C LYS A 11 14.42 11.54 -39.91
N LYS A 12 13.27 10.95 -39.57
CA LYS A 12 12.54 11.25 -38.32
C LYS A 12 13.39 10.84 -37.10
N LEU A 13 14.08 9.72 -37.16
CA LEU A 13 14.97 9.23 -36.10
C LEU A 13 16.18 10.16 -35.90
N GLN A 14 16.78 10.66 -36.98
CA GLN A 14 17.87 11.65 -36.91
C GLN A 14 17.41 12.98 -36.32
N THR A 15 16.26 13.51 -36.75
CA THR A 15 15.68 14.74 -36.18
C THR A 15 15.37 14.56 -34.70
N PHE A 16 14.84 13.39 -34.30
CA PHE A 16 14.58 13.07 -32.90
C PHE A 16 15.87 12.99 -32.07
N ARG A 17 16.92 12.36 -32.61
CA ARG A 17 18.24 12.29 -31.96
C ARG A 17 18.86 13.68 -31.73
N LEU A 18 18.77 14.57 -32.72
CA LEU A 18 19.26 15.95 -32.59
C LEU A 18 18.50 16.70 -31.50
N LYS A 19 17.16 16.63 -31.50
CA LYS A 19 16.33 17.21 -30.44
C LYS A 19 16.67 16.66 -29.05
N LEU A 20 16.95 15.36 -28.93
CA LEU A 20 17.40 14.73 -27.69
C LEU A 20 18.76 15.26 -27.23
N GLN A 21 19.69 15.51 -28.16
CA GLN A 21 21.00 16.07 -27.85
C GLN A 21 20.94 17.53 -27.39
N GLU A 22 19.98 18.30 -27.88
CA GLU A 22 19.73 19.70 -27.50
C GLU A 22 19.10 19.87 -26.10
N LEU A 23 18.57 18.79 -25.50
CA LEU A 23 18.02 18.85 -24.15
C LEU A 23 19.10 19.13 -23.10
N SER A 24 18.74 19.89 -22.06
CA SER A 24 19.59 20.06 -20.88
C SER A 24 19.82 18.72 -20.18
N PHE A 25 20.93 18.59 -19.44
CA PHE A 25 21.25 17.36 -18.70
C PHE A 25 20.10 16.94 -17.78
N LEU A 26 19.47 17.90 -17.07
CA LEU A 26 18.31 17.64 -16.22
C LEU A 26 17.14 17.03 -17.00
N ARG A 27 16.82 17.56 -18.19
CA ARG A 27 15.74 17.04 -19.03
C ARG A 27 16.06 15.65 -19.59
N LYS A 28 17.31 15.38 -19.93
CA LYS A 28 17.77 14.05 -20.34
C LYS A 28 17.65 13.04 -19.20
N LEU A 29 18.09 13.43 -17.99
CA LEU A 29 17.99 12.60 -16.80
C LEU A 29 16.52 12.30 -16.45
N PHE A 30 15.66 13.33 -16.51
CA PHE A 30 14.23 13.16 -16.31
C PHE A 30 13.63 12.19 -17.33
N LEU A 31 13.96 12.33 -18.62
CA LEU A 31 13.44 11.44 -19.66
C LEU A 31 13.84 9.97 -19.44
N ILE A 32 15.09 9.70 -19.04
CA ILE A 32 15.53 8.35 -18.68
C ILE A 32 14.75 7.84 -17.46
N TYR A 33 14.63 8.67 -16.43
CA TYR A 33 13.87 8.36 -15.23
C TYR A 33 12.41 8.01 -15.55
N SER A 34 11.77 8.77 -16.44
CA SER A 34 10.40 8.54 -16.90
C SER A 34 10.25 7.23 -17.63
N ILE A 35 11.15 6.92 -18.59
CA ILE A 35 11.08 5.68 -19.36
C ILE A 35 11.20 4.49 -18.42
N VAL A 36 12.22 4.48 -17.55
CA VAL A 36 12.46 3.38 -16.61
C VAL A 36 11.30 3.24 -15.63
N GLY A 37 10.87 4.35 -15.02
CA GLY A 37 9.81 4.36 -14.02
C GLY A 37 8.45 3.90 -14.56
N ILE A 38 8.04 4.41 -15.73
CA ILE A 38 6.76 4.03 -16.36
C ILE A 38 6.80 2.55 -16.77
N SER A 39 7.89 2.10 -17.41
CA SER A 39 8.01 0.69 -17.80
C SER A 39 7.99 -0.25 -16.60
N PHE A 40 8.68 0.10 -15.52
CA PHE A 40 8.67 -0.67 -14.28
C PHE A 40 7.26 -0.74 -13.67
N LEU A 41 6.56 0.39 -13.54
CA LEU A 41 5.22 0.42 -12.95
C LEU A 41 4.20 -0.38 -13.77
N ILE A 42 4.24 -0.30 -15.11
CA ILE A 42 3.34 -1.10 -15.96
C ILE A 42 3.59 -2.60 -15.78
N LEU A 43 4.86 -3.01 -15.65
CA LEU A 43 5.21 -4.43 -15.44
C LEU A 43 4.81 -4.91 -14.05
N HIS A 44 5.06 -4.10 -13.02
CA HIS A 44 4.69 -4.39 -11.63
C HIS A 44 3.18 -4.56 -11.48
N GLU A 45 2.40 -3.66 -12.06
CA GLU A 45 0.93 -3.66 -11.98
C GLU A 45 0.26 -4.52 -13.04
N SER A 46 1.00 -5.36 -13.77
CA SER A 46 0.46 -6.12 -14.91
C SER A 46 -0.64 -7.13 -14.54
N HIS A 47 -0.83 -7.38 -13.24
CA HIS A 47 -1.92 -8.19 -12.69
C HIS A 47 -3.29 -7.50 -12.70
N LEU A 48 -3.36 -6.17 -12.89
CA LEU A 48 -4.60 -5.41 -12.89
C LEU A 48 -5.14 -5.15 -14.31
N PRO A 49 -6.44 -4.84 -14.47
CA PRO A 49 -6.96 -4.40 -15.76
C PRO A 49 -6.29 -3.10 -16.24
N LEU A 50 -6.10 -2.96 -17.56
CA LEU A 50 -5.31 -1.88 -18.17
C LEU A 50 -5.73 -0.47 -17.73
N PHE A 51 -7.04 -0.21 -17.61
CA PHE A 51 -7.54 1.09 -17.17
C PHE A 51 -7.02 1.46 -15.77
N PHE A 52 -6.96 0.50 -14.86
CA PHE A 52 -6.46 0.71 -13.51
C PHE A 52 -4.95 0.84 -13.46
N ILE A 53 -4.22 0.06 -14.28
CA ILE A 53 -2.77 0.25 -14.46
C ILE A 53 -2.47 1.70 -14.85
N LEU A 54 -3.23 2.28 -15.80
CA LEU A 54 -3.02 3.66 -16.23
C LEU A 54 -3.24 4.68 -15.10
N ILE A 55 -4.27 4.48 -14.26
CA ILE A 55 -4.54 5.35 -13.11
C ILE A 55 -3.41 5.24 -12.07
N LEU A 56 -2.97 4.02 -11.75
CA LEU A 56 -1.88 3.73 -10.82
C LEU A 56 -0.56 4.35 -11.28
N VAL A 57 -0.20 4.09 -12.53
CA VAL A 57 1.00 4.63 -13.16
C VAL A 57 0.95 6.15 -13.13
N LEU A 58 -0.17 6.79 -13.49
CA LEU A 58 -0.29 8.24 -13.50
C LEU A 58 -0.15 8.85 -12.10
N GLY A 59 -0.79 8.27 -11.09
CA GLY A 59 -0.69 8.72 -9.70
C GLY A 59 0.73 8.58 -9.13
N ALA A 60 1.31 7.39 -9.21
CA ALA A 60 2.67 7.13 -8.72
C ALA A 60 3.71 7.98 -9.46
N TYR A 61 3.57 8.08 -10.78
CA TYR A 61 4.48 8.86 -11.62
C TYR A 61 4.38 10.37 -11.34
N ALA A 62 3.20 10.91 -11.05
CA ALA A 62 3.04 12.32 -10.67
C ALA A 62 3.80 12.64 -9.38
N VAL A 63 3.67 11.79 -8.35
CA VAL A 63 4.41 11.94 -7.09
C VAL A 63 5.91 11.84 -7.33
N ALA A 64 6.34 10.81 -8.07
CA ALA A 64 7.74 10.56 -8.36
C ALA A 64 8.38 11.70 -9.17
N THR A 65 7.62 12.30 -10.09
CA THR A 65 8.03 13.48 -10.87
C THR A 65 8.19 14.71 -9.97
N GLY A 66 7.23 14.95 -9.06
CA GLY A 66 7.33 16.04 -8.08
C GLY A 66 8.59 15.94 -7.24
N PHE A 67 8.90 14.74 -6.73
CA PHE A 67 10.13 14.49 -5.97
C PHE A 67 11.39 14.64 -6.82
N PHE A 68 11.39 14.16 -8.07
CA PHE A 68 12.54 14.33 -8.96
C PHE A 68 12.93 15.82 -9.11
N PHE A 69 11.95 16.69 -9.34
CA PHE A 69 12.19 18.12 -9.47
C PHE A 69 12.55 18.78 -8.13
N LEU A 70 11.91 18.37 -7.04
CA LEU A 70 12.24 18.84 -5.69
C LEU A 70 13.71 18.53 -5.33
N ILE A 71 14.14 17.29 -5.57
CA ILE A 71 15.52 16.85 -5.34
C ILE A 71 16.48 17.66 -6.19
N SER A 72 16.19 17.77 -7.49
CA SER A 72 17.03 18.50 -8.43
C SER A 72 17.16 19.99 -8.06
N PHE A 73 16.07 20.61 -7.61
CA PHE A 73 16.05 21.99 -7.14
C PHE A 73 16.86 22.17 -5.84
N ALA A 74 16.61 21.32 -4.85
CA ALA A 74 17.33 21.36 -3.57
C ALA A 74 18.84 21.19 -3.79
N PHE A 75 19.24 20.20 -4.60
CA PHE A 75 20.66 19.98 -4.92
C PHE A 75 21.29 21.12 -5.73
N GLY A 76 20.53 21.76 -6.61
CA GLY A 76 20.97 22.93 -7.35
C GLY A 76 21.19 24.17 -6.46
N LYS A 77 20.47 24.27 -5.34
CA LYS A 77 20.57 25.37 -4.36
C LYS A 77 21.41 25.04 -3.12
N LEU A 78 21.87 23.79 -3.01
CA LEU A 78 22.60 23.28 -1.85
C LEU A 78 24.00 23.88 -1.75
N LEU A 79 24.60 24.29 -2.87
CA LEU A 79 25.90 24.96 -2.90
C LEU A 79 25.69 26.47 -3.04
N LYS A 80 26.41 27.24 -2.22
CA LYS A 80 26.46 28.70 -2.25
C LYS A 80 27.90 29.13 -2.43
N GLU A 81 28.12 30.10 -3.30
CA GLU A 81 29.42 30.75 -3.45
C GLU A 81 29.54 31.87 -2.42
N GLU A 82 30.63 31.86 -1.65
CA GLU A 82 30.97 32.92 -0.70
C GLU A 82 32.32 33.51 -1.09
N SER A 83 32.40 34.84 -1.16
CA SER A 83 33.65 35.55 -1.39
C SER A 83 34.43 35.63 -0.08
N ILE A 84 35.65 35.10 -0.10
CA ILE A 84 36.56 35.12 1.04
C ILE A 84 37.82 35.87 0.64
N LYS A 85 38.23 36.80 1.50
CA LYS A 85 39.52 37.48 1.38
C LYS A 85 40.62 36.54 1.88
N GLN A 86 41.42 36.02 0.97
CA GLN A 86 42.58 35.21 1.30
C GLN A 86 43.82 36.10 1.35
N TYR A 87 44.62 35.97 2.41
CA TYR A 87 45.85 36.72 2.57
C TYR A 87 47.01 35.96 1.93
N GLN A 88 47.65 36.58 0.94
CA GLN A 88 48.90 36.08 0.39
C GLN A 88 50.05 36.82 1.08
N ILE A 89 50.82 36.11 1.89
CA ILE A 89 51.97 36.65 2.61
C ILE A 89 53.21 36.43 1.75
N GLY A 90 53.84 37.52 1.30
CA GLY A 90 55.15 37.52 0.65
C GLY A 90 56.25 37.99 1.62
N PRO A 91 57.52 38.04 1.16
CA PRO A 91 58.67 38.40 2.01
C PRO A 91 58.53 39.78 2.68
N ASP A 92 57.95 40.77 1.97
CA ASP A 92 57.87 42.16 2.42
C ASP A 92 56.45 42.79 2.37
N SER A 93 55.41 42.02 2.04
CA SER A 93 54.03 42.54 2.03
C SER A 93 52.96 41.45 2.10
N ALA A 94 51.81 41.79 2.67
CA ALA A 94 50.59 40.98 2.61
C ALA A 94 49.61 41.61 1.61
N LYS A 95 49.17 40.84 0.61
CA LYS A 95 48.12 41.24 -0.33
C LYS A 95 46.86 40.41 -0.07
N THR A 96 45.71 41.07 0.00
CA THR A 96 44.40 40.40 0.04
C THR A 96 43.94 40.09 -1.38
N ILE A 97 43.65 38.82 -1.65
CA ILE A 97 43.05 38.35 -2.90
C ILE A 97 41.62 37.90 -2.59
N ASP A 98 40.66 38.40 -3.37
CA ASP A 98 39.29 37.89 -3.31
C ASP A 98 39.24 36.51 -3.98
N THR A 99 38.92 35.49 -3.20
CA THR A 99 38.78 34.10 -3.65
C THR A 99 37.35 33.62 -3.41
N THR A 100 36.82 32.79 -4.30
CA THR A 100 35.48 32.20 -4.14
C THR A 100 35.59 30.83 -3.46
N ARG A 101 34.89 30.65 -2.34
CA ARG A 101 34.74 29.35 -1.68
C ARG A 101 33.32 28.84 -1.91
N ILE A 102 33.20 27.58 -2.32
CA ILE A 102 31.91 26.92 -2.44
C ILE A 102 31.59 26.28 -1.08
N VAL A 103 30.47 26.69 -0.47
CA VAL A 103 30.02 26.23 0.85
C VAL A 103 28.62 25.66 0.74
N LEU A 104 28.25 24.77 1.66
CA LEU A 104 26.87 24.29 1.79
C LEU A 104 25.97 25.44 2.25
N ASN A 105 24.79 25.56 1.63
CA ASN A 105 23.76 26.49 2.05
C ASN A 105 23.00 25.90 3.26
N PRO A 106 23.19 26.44 4.48
CA PRO A 106 22.64 25.85 5.70
C PRO A 106 21.10 25.87 5.72
N ILE A 107 20.47 26.84 5.07
CA ILE A 107 19.01 26.94 5.01
C ILE A 107 18.44 25.81 4.17
N VAL A 108 19.04 25.56 3.00
CA VAL A 108 18.60 24.49 2.08
C VAL A 108 18.90 23.11 2.68
N GLU A 109 20.05 22.97 3.32
CA GLU A 109 20.45 21.77 4.06
C GLU A 109 19.42 21.39 5.13
N VAL A 110 19.18 22.30 6.09
CA VAL A 110 18.28 22.03 7.23
C VAL A 110 16.84 21.85 6.76
N SER A 111 16.37 22.68 5.82
CA SER A 111 15.01 22.56 5.30
C SER A 111 14.79 21.23 4.57
N ALA A 112 15.72 20.80 3.72
CA ALA A 112 15.63 19.53 3.01
C ALA A 112 15.65 18.34 3.99
N PHE A 113 16.54 18.37 4.98
CA PHE A 113 16.64 17.32 5.99
C PHE A 113 15.36 17.21 6.83
N VAL A 114 14.91 18.32 7.42
CA VAL A 114 13.71 18.36 8.26
C VAL A 114 12.47 17.99 7.46
N ALA A 115 12.33 18.51 6.23
CA ALA A 115 11.21 18.16 5.37
C ALA A 115 11.16 16.65 5.08
N CYS A 116 12.30 16.01 4.78
CA CYS A 116 12.33 14.57 4.56
C CYS A 116 11.94 13.77 5.80
N VAL A 117 12.51 14.12 6.97
CA VAL A 117 12.18 13.47 8.24
C VAL A 117 10.69 13.59 8.56
N LEU A 118 10.09 14.76 8.35
CA LEU A 118 8.66 14.97 8.56
C LEU A 118 7.82 14.20 7.53
N LEU A 119 8.21 14.21 6.25
CA LEU A 119 7.49 13.52 5.17
C LEU A 119 7.46 11.99 5.35
N LEU A 120 8.48 11.40 5.98
CA LEU A 120 8.48 9.98 6.35
C LEU A 120 7.34 9.61 7.34
N SER A 121 6.75 10.58 8.05
CA SER A 121 5.57 10.30 8.88
C SER A 121 4.35 9.88 8.06
N LEU A 122 4.27 10.29 6.79
CA LEU A 122 3.15 9.96 5.90
C LEU A 122 3.23 8.52 5.35
N THR A 123 4.35 7.82 5.54
CA THR A 123 4.60 6.47 5.01
C THR A 123 4.49 5.37 6.08
N ASP A 124 3.99 5.70 7.28
CA ASP A 124 3.98 4.83 8.47
C ASP A 124 5.38 4.35 8.90
N PHE A 125 6.44 5.02 8.43
CA PHE A 125 7.82 4.62 8.70
C PHE A 125 8.14 4.60 10.20
N TYR A 126 7.57 5.54 10.96
CA TYR A 126 7.76 5.64 12.42
C TYR A 126 6.86 4.71 13.23
N SER A 127 5.86 4.07 12.62
CA SER A 127 5.01 3.08 13.30
C SER A 127 5.81 1.83 13.70
N ASN A 128 6.90 1.55 12.97
CA ASN A 128 7.85 0.52 13.33
C ASN A 128 9.00 1.09 14.18
N ARG A 129 9.30 0.46 15.32
CA ARG A 129 10.43 0.83 16.19
C ARG A 129 11.76 0.90 15.43
N SER A 130 11.96 -0.01 14.47
CA SER A 130 13.17 -0.03 13.64
C SER A 130 13.32 1.23 12.79
N GLY A 131 12.22 1.83 12.32
CA GLY A 131 12.25 3.08 11.57
C GLY A 131 12.71 4.27 12.42
N ILE A 132 12.25 4.33 13.68
CA ILE A 132 12.71 5.35 14.63
C ILE A 132 14.21 5.22 14.89
N PHE A 133 14.70 4.00 15.17
CA PHE A 133 16.14 3.76 15.37
C PHE A 133 16.97 4.07 14.12
N PHE A 134 16.46 3.71 12.95
CA PHE A 134 17.13 4.02 11.67
C PHE A 134 17.36 5.52 11.53
N ILE A 135 16.34 6.36 11.72
CA ILE A 135 16.48 7.82 11.57
C ILE A 135 17.38 8.43 12.64
N ALA A 136 17.36 7.91 13.87
CA ALA A 136 18.27 8.37 14.92
C ALA A 136 19.74 8.12 14.55
N ILE A 137 20.07 6.91 14.10
CA ILE A 137 21.42 6.55 13.65
C ILE A 137 21.80 7.36 12.40
N TYR A 138 20.88 7.45 11.43
CA TYR A 138 21.07 8.23 10.22
C TYR A 138 21.41 9.68 10.54
N SER A 139 20.68 10.31 11.47
CA SER A 139 20.94 11.68 11.93
C SER A 139 22.32 11.82 12.58
N CYS A 140 22.74 10.88 13.42
CA CYS A 140 24.07 10.89 14.05
C CYS A 140 25.20 10.80 13.01
N VAL A 141 25.05 9.95 12.00
CA VAL A 141 26.00 9.82 10.89
C VAL A 141 26.06 11.12 10.07
N GLY A 142 24.91 11.71 9.75
CA GLY A 142 24.82 12.99 9.05
C GLY A 142 25.53 14.12 9.79
N LEU A 143 25.29 14.24 11.10
CA LEU A 143 25.98 15.21 11.96
C LEU A 143 27.49 14.96 11.99
N SER A 144 27.92 13.69 12.03
CA SER A 144 29.34 13.33 11.98
C SER A 144 29.98 13.77 10.66
N PHE A 145 29.35 13.51 9.51
CA PHE A 145 29.84 13.99 8.22
C PHE A 145 29.87 15.52 8.13
N ARG A 146 28.88 16.19 8.74
CA ARG A 146 28.84 17.65 8.78
C ARG A 146 29.97 18.23 9.64
N PHE A 147 30.24 17.62 10.79
CA PHE A 147 31.30 18.00 11.72
C PHE A 147 32.68 17.77 11.12
N LEU A 148 32.88 16.68 10.39
CA LEU A 148 34.13 16.38 9.67
C LEU A 148 34.34 17.25 8.41
N GLU A 149 33.45 18.22 8.16
CA GLU A 149 33.43 19.08 6.97
C GLU A 149 33.49 18.32 5.63
N SER A 150 33.07 17.06 5.64
CA SER A 150 33.12 16.20 4.47
C SER A 150 31.94 16.48 3.54
N THR A 151 32.06 17.54 2.75
CA THR A 151 31.01 18.01 1.84
C THR A 151 30.51 16.94 0.86
N VAL A 152 31.39 16.08 0.34
CA VAL A 152 31.01 15.02 -0.61
C VAL A 152 30.14 13.97 0.07
N PHE A 153 30.61 13.37 1.17
CA PHE A 153 29.85 12.35 1.90
C PHE A 153 28.54 12.91 2.47
N TYR A 154 28.54 14.15 2.97
CA TYR A 154 27.33 14.79 3.46
C TYR A 154 26.28 15.01 2.36
N ARG A 155 26.71 15.38 1.14
CA ARG A 155 25.80 15.51 -0.02
C ARG A 155 25.22 14.16 -0.45
N ILE A 156 26.04 13.11 -0.47
CA ILE A 156 25.57 11.75 -0.78
C ILE A 156 24.56 11.29 0.28
N PHE A 157 24.84 11.57 1.54
CA PHE A 157 23.94 11.32 2.67
C PHE A 157 22.60 12.04 2.46
N LEU A 158 22.59 13.36 2.23
CA LEU A 158 21.34 14.10 2.03
C LEU A 158 20.57 13.59 0.80
N LEU A 159 21.27 13.24 -0.28
CA LEU A 159 20.66 12.65 -1.48
C LEU A 159 19.97 11.34 -1.14
N GLY A 160 20.64 10.46 -0.39
CA GLY A 160 20.11 9.18 0.05
C GLY A 160 18.81 9.34 0.84
N LEU A 161 18.74 10.32 1.75
CA LEU A 161 17.53 10.61 2.51
C LEU A 161 16.38 11.07 1.62
N MET A 162 16.64 11.98 0.68
CA MET A 162 15.61 12.47 -0.22
C MET A 162 15.10 11.38 -1.17
N VAL A 163 16.01 10.53 -1.68
CA VAL A 163 15.65 9.38 -2.53
C VAL A 163 14.85 8.35 -1.73
N LEU A 164 15.24 8.04 -0.49
CA LEU A 164 14.49 7.15 0.40
C LEU A 164 13.08 7.69 0.65
N THR A 165 12.97 8.98 0.99
CA THR A 165 11.69 9.63 1.28
C THR A 165 10.78 9.63 0.04
N GLY A 166 11.32 10.02 -1.12
CA GLY A 166 10.58 10.00 -2.38
C GLY A 166 10.13 8.59 -2.76
N GLY A 167 11.00 7.59 -2.62
CA GLY A 167 10.68 6.19 -2.90
C GLY A 167 9.57 5.65 -2.01
N LEU A 168 9.66 5.85 -0.69
CA LEU A 168 8.64 5.39 0.27
C LEU A 168 7.30 6.09 0.05
N LEU A 169 7.29 7.40 -0.25
CA LEU A 169 6.06 8.12 -0.54
C LEU A 169 5.41 7.68 -1.84
N SER A 170 6.21 7.49 -2.90
CA SER A 170 5.71 6.94 -4.17
C SER A 170 5.11 5.55 -3.97
N PHE A 171 5.76 4.69 -3.18
CA PHE A 171 5.24 3.36 -2.84
C PHE A 171 3.95 3.43 -2.02
N LYS A 172 3.89 4.28 -0.98
CA LYS A 172 2.68 4.45 -0.18
C LYS A 172 1.51 5.02 -1.01
N ALA A 173 1.81 5.93 -1.94
CA ALA A 173 0.81 6.46 -2.87
C ALA A 173 0.28 5.36 -3.78
N LEU A 174 1.17 4.51 -4.33
CA LEU A 174 0.80 3.35 -5.14
C LEU A 174 -0.16 2.42 -4.37
N GLN A 175 0.21 2.02 -3.14
CA GLN A 175 -0.65 1.19 -2.28
C GLN A 175 -2.03 1.80 -2.03
N LYS A 176 -2.11 3.12 -1.81
CA LYS A 176 -3.40 3.80 -1.59
C LYS A 176 -4.27 3.81 -2.85
N VAL A 177 -3.66 4.01 -4.02
CA VAL A 177 -4.41 3.95 -5.29
C VAL A 177 -4.84 2.53 -5.59
N GLU A 178 -4.02 1.53 -5.27
CA GLU A 178 -4.36 0.11 -5.44
C GLU A 178 -5.57 -0.27 -4.57
N ILE A 179 -5.55 0.09 -3.28
CA ILE A 179 -6.68 -0.11 -2.37
C ILE A 179 -7.95 0.58 -2.91
N LEU A 180 -7.83 1.81 -3.40
CA LEU A 180 -8.97 2.53 -3.98
C LEU A 180 -9.49 1.85 -5.25
N THR A 181 -8.59 1.36 -6.09
CA THR A 181 -8.93 0.61 -7.30
C THR A 181 -9.67 -0.68 -6.96
N SER A 182 -9.17 -1.47 -6.02
CA SER A 182 -9.83 -2.69 -5.57
C SER A 182 -11.19 -2.37 -4.96
N TYR A 183 -11.29 -1.32 -4.14
CA TYR A 183 -12.56 -0.88 -3.59
C TYR A 183 -13.58 -0.52 -4.69
N ILE A 184 -13.17 0.21 -5.72
CA ILE A 184 -14.05 0.56 -6.85
C ILE A 184 -14.45 -0.67 -7.66
N LEU A 185 -13.51 -1.60 -7.88
CA LEU A 185 -13.75 -2.83 -8.64
C LEU A 185 -14.79 -3.73 -7.96
N PHE A 186 -14.73 -3.82 -6.64
CA PHE A 186 -15.62 -4.63 -5.82
C PHE A 186 -16.77 -3.82 -5.20
N LYS A 187 -16.92 -2.55 -5.58
CA LYS A 187 -17.97 -1.71 -5.03
C LYS A 187 -19.33 -2.29 -5.45
N PRO A 188 -20.27 -2.50 -4.50
CA PRO A 188 -21.62 -2.94 -4.84
C PRO A 188 -22.33 -1.96 -5.79
N ASN A 189 -23.14 -2.50 -6.70
CA ASN A 189 -23.92 -1.71 -7.66
C ASN A 189 -25.26 -1.20 -7.10
N TRP A 190 -25.58 -1.54 -5.84
CA TRP A 190 -26.82 -1.15 -5.15
C TRP A 190 -26.57 -0.07 -4.09
N GLU A 191 -27.65 0.50 -3.58
CA GLU A 191 -27.59 1.52 -2.52
C GLU A 191 -27.12 0.90 -1.20
N GLU A 192 -26.06 1.49 -0.62
CA GLU A 192 -25.46 1.02 0.63
C GLU A 192 -26.37 1.36 1.83
N LYS A 193 -26.56 0.39 2.73
CA LYS A 193 -27.35 0.56 3.95
C LYS A 193 -26.46 1.06 5.10
N GLU A 194 -27.01 1.76 6.08
CA GLU A 194 -26.25 2.07 7.29
C GLU A 194 -26.09 0.80 8.15
N LEU A 195 -24.86 0.26 8.22
CA LEU A 195 -24.53 -0.99 8.94
C LEU A 195 -23.68 -0.74 10.20
N THR A 196 -23.67 0.48 10.70
CA THR A 196 -22.81 0.93 11.81
C THR A 196 -23.45 0.72 13.19
N ASN A 197 -24.75 0.42 13.26
CA ASN A 197 -25.55 0.30 14.47
C ASN A 197 -25.38 -1.06 15.18
N TRP A 198 -24.13 -1.40 15.51
CA TRP A 198 -23.81 -2.58 16.31
C TRP A 198 -23.80 -2.24 17.80
N ASN A 199 -24.51 -3.04 18.58
CA ASN A 199 -24.50 -3.00 20.03
C ASN A 199 -23.72 -4.19 20.58
N TYR A 200 -22.76 -3.92 21.47
CA TYR A 200 -21.96 -4.94 22.15
C TYR A 200 -22.37 -5.02 23.62
N ASP A 201 -22.82 -6.20 24.03
CA ASP A 201 -23.06 -6.53 25.43
C ASP A 201 -21.83 -7.23 26.01
N SER A 202 -21.16 -6.58 26.96
CA SER A 202 -19.96 -7.10 27.61
C SER A 202 -20.21 -8.29 28.53
N GLU A 203 -21.40 -8.41 29.12
CA GLU A 203 -21.72 -9.49 30.06
C GLU A 203 -21.92 -10.82 29.30
N SER A 204 -22.70 -10.78 28.23
CA SER A 204 -22.96 -11.95 27.37
C SER A 204 -21.98 -12.09 26.21
N ARG A 205 -21.00 -11.18 26.07
CA ARG A 205 -20.07 -11.04 24.94
C ARG A 205 -20.75 -11.13 23.58
N THR A 206 -21.95 -10.56 23.47
CA THR A 206 -22.79 -10.68 22.30
C THR A 206 -22.77 -9.38 21.51
N VAL A 207 -22.54 -9.47 20.19
CA VAL A 207 -22.75 -8.36 19.26
C VAL A 207 -24.07 -8.53 18.53
N LYS A 208 -24.85 -7.46 18.46
CA LYS A 208 -26.17 -7.43 17.81
C LYS A 208 -26.28 -6.26 16.86
N ASN A 209 -26.91 -6.49 15.71
CA ASN A 209 -27.35 -5.43 14.82
C ASN A 209 -28.81 -5.68 14.44
N ALA A 210 -29.70 -4.78 14.88
CA ALA A 210 -31.13 -4.89 14.66
C ALA A 210 -31.53 -4.62 13.20
N ASP A 211 -30.75 -3.83 12.47
CA ASP A 211 -31.06 -3.41 11.09
C ASP A 211 -30.93 -4.56 10.10
N ILE A 212 -30.06 -5.53 10.38
CA ILE A 212 -29.83 -6.76 9.60
C ILE A 212 -30.20 -8.04 10.37
N GLN A 213 -30.89 -7.86 11.51
CA GLN A 213 -31.45 -8.93 12.31
C GLN A 213 -30.43 -10.01 12.68
N VAL A 214 -29.22 -9.62 13.12
CA VAL A 214 -28.14 -10.57 13.41
C VAL A 214 -27.65 -10.45 14.85
N GLN A 215 -27.37 -11.61 15.45
CA GLN A 215 -26.75 -11.76 16.76
C GLN A 215 -25.60 -12.77 16.68
N ILE A 216 -24.45 -12.43 17.27
CA ILE A 216 -23.25 -13.29 17.29
C ILE A 216 -22.62 -13.21 18.68
N VAL A 217 -22.15 -14.35 19.20
CA VAL A 217 -21.42 -14.44 20.48
C VAL A 217 -19.93 -14.54 20.21
N LEU A 218 -19.14 -13.68 20.86
CA LEU A 218 -17.69 -13.60 20.68
C LEU A 218 -16.94 -14.38 21.77
N PRO A 219 -16.02 -15.30 21.41
CA PRO A 219 -15.07 -15.90 22.35
C PRO A 219 -14.19 -14.84 23.03
N GLU A 220 -13.53 -15.20 24.14
CA GLU A 220 -12.74 -14.27 24.98
C GLU A 220 -11.67 -13.49 24.21
N ASP A 221 -10.97 -14.15 23.30
CA ASP A 221 -9.85 -13.58 22.54
C ASP A 221 -10.25 -12.87 21.24
N PHE A 222 -11.54 -12.59 21.05
CA PHE A 222 -12.08 -12.01 19.82
C PHE A 222 -12.68 -10.63 20.02
N TYR A 223 -12.48 -9.80 19.00
CA TYR A 223 -12.90 -8.42 18.94
C TYR A 223 -13.76 -8.19 17.70
N PHE A 224 -14.81 -7.38 17.86
CA PHE A 224 -15.64 -6.94 16.75
C PHE A 224 -15.24 -5.53 16.29
N HIS A 225 -14.96 -5.42 15.00
CA HIS A 225 -14.57 -4.19 14.32
C HIS A 225 -15.77 -3.65 13.55
N ASN A 226 -16.31 -2.53 14.03
CA ASN A 226 -17.45 -1.85 13.42
C ASN A 226 -17.06 -1.23 12.06
N PRO A 227 -17.91 -1.32 11.02
CA PRO A 227 -17.64 -0.75 9.70
C PRO A 227 -17.16 0.70 9.69
N LYS A 228 -17.65 1.52 10.63
CA LYS A 228 -17.26 2.94 10.76
C LYS A 228 -15.79 3.17 11.12
N ASN A 229 -15.14 2.17 11.72
CA ASN A 229 -13.75 2.22 12.18
C ASN A 229 -12.80 1.50 11.20
N LEU A 230 -13.33 0.88 10.14
CA LEU A 230 -12.56 0.10 9.20
C LEU A 230 -11.87 0.99 8.16
N THR A 231 -10.68 0.58 7.72
CA THR A 231 -10.02 1.24 6.60
C THR A 231 -10.68 0.86 5.27
N LEU A 232 -10.48 1.67 4.24
CA LEU A 232 -10.97 1.38 2.88
C LEU A 232 -10.54 -0.01 2.36
N LYS A 233 -9.36 -0.48 2.78
CA LYS A 233 -8.87 -1.83 2.46
C LYS A 233 -9.72 -2.92 3.13
N ASP A 234 -10.07 -2.72 4.39
CA ASP A 234 -10.88 -3.66 5.16
C ASP A 234 -12.33 -3.72 4.66
N GLN A 235 -12.79 -2.62 4.07
CA GLN A 235 -14.13 -2.52 3.49
C GLN A 235 -14.24 -3.14 2.08
N THR A 236 -13.11 -3.51 1.46
CA THR A 236 -13.09 -4.09 0.11
C THR A 236 -13.45 -5.58 0.14
N GLY A 237 -14.43 -6.01 -0.65
CA GLY A 237 -14.83 -7.41 -0.80
C GLY A 237 -16.09 -7.60 -1.65
N THR A 238 -16.60 -8.83 -1.74
CA THR A 238 -17.71 -9.21 -2.66
C THR A 238 -19.07 -8.59 -2.34
N GLY A 239 -19.20 -7.80 -1.27
CA GLY A 239 -20.43 -7.13 -0.89
C GLY A 239 -20.17 -5.94 0.04
N GLN A 240 -21.22 -5.38 0.64
CA GLN A 240 -21.07 -4.28 1.60
C GLN A 240 -20.59 -4.83 2.94
N ILE A 241 -19.48 -4.35 3.47
CA ILE A 241 -18.98 -4.80 4.78
C ILE A 241 -19.94 -4.41 5.92
N ALA A 242 -20.40 -5.42 6.67
CA ALA A 242 -21.24 -5.27 7.85
C ALA A 242 -20.43 -5.30 9.16
N GLY A 243 -19.24 -5.91 9.15
CA GLY A 243 -18.32 -5.92 10.29
C GLY A 243 -17.24 -6.98 10.12
N ILE A 244 -16.21 -6.91 10.97
CA ILE A 244 -15.14 -7.92 11.00
C ILE A 244 -14.95 -8.41 12.43
N ILE A 245 -14.86 -9.73 12.59
CA ILE A 245 -14.51 -10.38 13.85
C ILE A 245 -13.08 -10.89 13.71
N SER A 246 -12.18 -10.54 14.62
CA SER A 246 -10.79 -11.00 14.57
C SER A 246 -10.19 -11.27 15.94
N SER A 247 -9.09 -12.03 15.95
CA SER A 247 -8.30 -12.34 17.15
C SER A 247 -7.40 -11.17 17.62
N SER A 248 -7.62 -9.96 17.12
CA SER A 248 -6.83 -8.78 17.46
C SER A 248 -7.70 -7.56 17.65
N GLU A 249 -7.44 -6.81 18.72
CA GLU A 249 -8.10 -5.52 18.95
C GLU A 249 -7.68 -4.46 17.91
N THR A 250 -6.46 -4.55 17.37
CA THR A 250 -5.90 -3.51 16.50
C THR A 250 -5.80 -3.90 15.03
N ASP A 251 -5.86 -5.19 14.70
CA ASP A 251 -5.74 -5.71 13.32
C ASP A 251 -7.00 -6.50 12.96
N PRO A 252 -7.95 -5.90 12.22
CA PRO A 252 -9.17 -6.56 11.78
C PRO A 252 -8.92 -7.82 10.96
N ASN A 253 -7.76 -7.96 10.33
CA ASN A 253 -7.45 -9.09 9.44
C ASN A 253 -6.58 -10.15 10.11
N ARG A 254 -6.30 -10.07 11.42
CA ARG A 254 -5.47 -11.07 12.11
C ARG A 254 -6.22 -12.39 12.22
N TYR A 255 -5.55 -13.49 11.86
CA TYR A 255 -6.17 -14.81 11.88
C TYR A 255 -6.34 -15.33 13.32
N PRO A 256 -7.40 -16.09 13.57
CA PRO A 256 -8.58 -16.26 12.72
C PRO A 256 -9.41 -14.96 12.59
N SER A 257 -9.94 -14.70 11.41
CA SER A 257 -10.79 -13.54 11.10
C SER A 257 -12.01 -13.93 10.28
N ILE A 258 -13.16 -13.30 10.57
CA ILE A 258 -14.42 -13.48 9.85
C ILE A 258 -14.91 -12.11 9.41
N ARG A 259 -14.95 -11.86 8.10
CA ARG A 259 -15.54 -10.67 7.51
C ARG A 259 -17.00 -10.94 7.16
N ILE A 260 -17.90 -10.07 7.59
CA ILE A 260 -19.34 -10.22 7.36
C ILE A 260 -19.72 -9.23 6.26
N PHE A 261 -20.21 -9.73 5.14
CA PHE A 261 -20.71 -8.94 4.02
C PHE A 261 -22.23 -9.02 3.96
N TYR A 262 -22.87 -7.89 3.73
CA TYR A 262 -24.30 -7.71 3.56
C TYR A 262 -24.66 -7.65 2.08
N PHE A 263 -25.75 -8.34 1.74
CA PHE A 263 -26.40 -8.27 0.44
C PHE A 263 -27.89 -8.00 0.64
N PRO A 264 -28.48 -7.07 -0.12
CA PRO A 264 -29.90 -6.75 -0.02
C PRO A 264 -30.80 -7.83 -0.66
N GLU A 265 -30.20 -8.87 -1.25
CA GLU A 265 -30.94 -9.98 -1.84
C GLU A 265 -31.21 -11.06 -0.79
N PRO A 266 -32.44 -11.58 -0.68
CA PRO A 266 -32.83 -12.54 0.36
C PRO A 266 -32.24 -13.94 0.14
N PHE A 267 -31.86 -14.26 -1.10
CA PHE A 267 -31.31 -15.55 -1.47
C PHE A 267 -30.08 -15.38 -2.37
N LEU A 268 -28.91 -15.60 -1.79
CA LEU A 268 -27.66 -15.71 -2.52
C LEU A 268 -27.40 -17.16 -2.92
N GLU A 269 -27.24 -17.39 -4.21
CA GLU A 269 -26.81 -18.67 -4.75
C GLU A 269 -25.28 -18.77 -4.71
N ILE A 270 -24.75 -19.91 -4.24
CA ILE A 270 -23.31 -20.21 -4.27
C ILE A 270 -22.75 -20.04 -5.69
N ASP A 271 -23.50 -20.45 -6.71
CA ASP A 271 -23.09 -20.36 -8.12
C ASP A 271 -22.86 -18.93 -8.60
N LYS A 272 -23.52 -17.93 -7.99
CA LYS A 272 -23.33 -16.51 -8.31
C LYS A 272 -22.17 -15.90 -7.54
N ILE A 273 -22.00 -16.29 -6.27
CA ILE A 273 -20.97 -15.76 -5.38
C ILE A 273 -19.60 -16.37 -5.64
N LYS A 274 -19.53 -17.68 -5.90
CA LYS A 274 -18.27 -18.40 -6.09
C LYS A 274 -17.40 -17.77 -7.20
N PRO A 275 -17.91 -17.40 -8.38
CA PRO A 275 -17.12 -16.70 -9.40
C PRO A 275 -16.58 -15.34 -8.95
N GLU A 276 -17.34 -14.57 -8.16
CA GLU A 276 -16.86 -13.28 -7.63
C GLU A 276 -15.78 -13.46 -6.57
N PHE A 277 -15.96 -14.46 -5.70
CA PHE A 277 -14.96 -14.82 -4.71
C PHE A 277 -13.67 -15.34 -5.37
N LEU A 278 -13.80 -16.13 -6.44
CA LEU A 278 -12.64 -16.57 -7.22
C LEU A 278 -11.90 -15.39 -7.87
N LYS A 279 -12.60 -14.37 -8.39
CA LYS A 279 -11.93 -13.15 -8.87
C LYS A 279 -11.16 -12.43 -7.77
N PHE A 280 -11.70 -12.44 -6.54
CA PHE A 280 -11.02 -11.89 -5.37
C PHE A 280 -9.77 -12.72 -5.00
N LEU A 281 -9.86 -14.06 -5.03
CA LEU A 281 -8.71 -14.94 -4.81
C LEU A 281 -7.65 -14.79 -5.91
N ASP A 282 -8.06 -14.74 -7.18
CA ASP A 282 -7.18 -14.54 -8.33
C ASP A 282 -6.41 -13.22 -8.20
N LEU A 283 -7.08 -12.15 -7.74
CA LEU A 283 -6.41 -10.88 -7.43
C LEU A 283 -5.32 -11.07 -6.38
N ALA A 284 -5.64 -11.75 -5.26
CA ALA A 284 -4.68 -12.01 -4.18
C ALA A 284 -3.51 -12.91 -4.61
N ILE A 285 -3.77 -13.91 -5.47
CA ILE A 285 -2.72 -14.76 -6.06
C ILE A 285 -1.82 -13.93 -6.97
N ASN A 286 -2.40 -13.10 -7.83
CA ASN A 286 -1.63 -12.30 -8.77
C ASN A 286 -0.83 -11.17 -8.08
N GLN A 287 -1.30 -10.67 -6.93
CA GLN A 287 -0.55 -9.78 -6.04
C GLN A 287 0.60 -10.49 -5.32
N GLY A 288 0.62 -11.83 -5.32
CA GLY A 288 1.61 -12.63 -4.62
C GLY A 288 1.33 -12.82 -3.13
N ASP A 289 0.16 -12.42 -2.64
CA ASP A 289 -0.25 -12.58 -1.24
C ASP A 289 -0.51 -14.07 -0.91
N MET A 290 -1.00 -14.84 -1.88
CA MET A 290 -1.33 -16.25 -1.74
C MET A 290 -0.64 -17.10 -2.82
N VAL A 291 -0.18 -18.29 -2.43
CA VAL A 291 0.32 -19.33 -3.35
C VAL A 291 -0.26 -20.70 -2.99
N GLU A 292 -0.14 -21.68 -3.89
CA GLU A 292 -0.62 -23.05 -3.66
C GLU A 292 -2.12 -23.12 -3.32
N VAL A 293 -2.95 -22.36 -4.05
CA VAL A 293 -4.40 -22.32 -3.81
C VAL A 293 -5.05 -23.61 -4.32
N HIS A 294 -5.75 -24.32 -3.42
CA HIS A 294 -6.44 -25.57 -3.71
C HIS A 294 -7.86 -25.54 -3.16
N GLU A 295 -8.84 -25.86 -4.00
CA GLU A 295 -10.25 -25.96 -3.58
C GLU A 295 -10.48 -27.24 -2.75
N LEU A 296 -11.13 -27.08 -1.60
CA LEU A 296 -11.54 -28.19 -0.73
C LEU A 296 -12.95 -28.69 -1.07
N GLY A 297 -13.78 -27.82 -1.65
CA GLY A 297 -15.15 -28.12 -2.09
C GLY A 297 -16.22 -27.38 -1.28
N GLU A 298 -17.47 -27.79 -1.49
CA GLU A 298 -18.63 -27.27 -0.77
C GLU A 298 -18.71 -27.84 0.65
N GLU A 299 -19.01 -26.97 1.61
CA GLU A 299 -19.22 -27.30 3.01
C GLU A 299 -20.60 -26.79 3.44
N ASN A 300 -21.35 -27.62 4.16
CA ASN A 300 -22.63 -27.24 4.76
C ASN A 300 -22.48 -27.23 6.28
N PHE A 301 -22.63 -26.05 6.88
CA PHE A 301 -22.52 -25.87 8.32
C PHE A 301 -23.90 -26.04 8.97
N GLU A 302 -24.09 -27.19 9.63
CA GLU A 302 -25.30 -27.54 10.39
C GLU A 302 -26.64 -27.33 9.66
N LYS A 303 -26.65 -27.42 8.32
CA LYS A 303 -27.82 -27.13 7.44
C LYS A 303 -28.33 -25.69 7.53
N ARG A 304 -27.55 -24.77 8.08
CA ARG A 304 -27.91 -23.35 8.22
C ARG A 304 -27.15 -22.45 7.27
N MET A 305 -25.95 -22.87 6.87
CA MET A 305 -25.11 -22.10 5.96
C MET A 305 -24.44 -23.03 4.96
N ASP A 306 -24.46 -22.63 3.70
CA ASP A 306 -23.72 -23.30 2.64
C ASP A 306 -22.49 -22.47 2.28
N GLY A 307 -21.39 -23.14 1.97
CA GLY A 307 -20.11 -22.48 1.77
C GLY A 307 -19.15 -23.25 0.88
N VAL A 308 -18.07 -22.59 0.49
CA VAL A 308 -16.98 -23.19 -0.31
C VAL A 308 -15.65 -22.73 0.27
N PHE A 309 -14.68 -23.65 0.35
CA PHE A 309 -13.37 -23.39 0.97
C PHE A 309 -12.19 -23.74 0.07
N TRP A 310 -11.09 -23.04 0.32
CA TRP A 310 -9.80 -23.20 -0.32
C TRP A 310 -8.68 -23.20 0.73
N THR A 311 -7.66 -24.01 0.52
CA THR A 311 -6.38 -23.90 1.24
C THR A 311 -5.38 -23.13 0.41
N TYR A 312 -4.43 -22.47 1.07
CA TYR A 312 -3.34 -21.76 0.43
C TYR A 312 -2.18 -21.57 1.41
N TYR A 313 -1.04 -21.16 0.88
CA TYR A 313 0.08 -20.65 1.65
C TYR A 313 0.06 -19.11 1.63
N ASP A 314 0.01 -18.50 2.80
CA ASP A 314 0.03 -17.05 3.00
C ASP A 314 1.48 -16.55 2.97
N ASN A 315 1.84 -15.81 1.92
CA ASN A 315 3.19 -15.26 1.77
C ASN A 315 3.43 -14.05 2.68
N LEU A 316 2.38 -13.26 2.97
CA LEU A 316 2.49 -12.09 3.85
C LEU A 316 2.72 -12.52 5.30
N ARG A 317 2.16 -13.67 5.69
CA ARG A 317 2.29 -14.25 7.03
C ARG A 317 2.66 -15.73 6.90
N PRO A 318 3.94 -16.04 6.62
CA PRO A 318 4.43 -17.36 6.22
C PRO A 318 3.80 -18.55 6.97
N ARG A 319 2.72 -19.11 6.43
CA ARG A 319 1.99 -20.26 6.99
C ARG A 319 1.01 -20.86 5.99
N TYR A 320 0.59 -22.10 6.22
CA TYR A 320 -0.59 -22.67 5.55
C TYR A 320 -1.88 -22.22 6.24
N ALA A 321 -2.84 -21.79 5.42
CA ALA A 321 -4.10 -21.21 5.85
C ALA A 321 -5.28 -21.78 5.05
N LYS A 322 -6.49 -21.52 5.56
CA LYS A 322 -7.76 -21.81 4.90
C LYS A 322 -8.56 -20.51 4.74
N THR A 323 -9.17 -20.32 3.58
CA THR A 323 -10.09 -19.21 3.29
C THR A 323 -11.33 -19.75 2.59
N GLY A 324 -12.47 -19.12 2.81
CA GLY A 324 -13.71 -19.50 2.16
C GLY A 324 -14.84 -18.64 2.63
N PHE A 325 -16.05 -18.96 2.21
CA PHE A 325 -17.23 -18.22 2.66
C PHE A 325 -18.36 -19.15 3.07
N PHE A 326 -19.19 -18.68 3.99
CA PHE A 326 -20.50 -19.26 4.28
C PHE A 326 -21.59 -18.23 3.95
N ILE A 327 -22.69 -18.68 3.36
CA ILE A 327 -23.87 -17.86 3.09
C ILE A 327 -24.92 -18.19 4.14
N SER A 328 -25.40 -17.16 4.83
CA SER A 328 -26.59 -17.24 5.68
C SER A 328 -27.72 -16.48 5.01
N SER A 329 -28.53 -17.19 4.24
CA SER A 329 -29.80 -16.75 3.67
C SER A 329 -30.95 -17.37 4.44
N GLY A 330 -32.12 -16.73 4.43
CA GLY A 330 -33.30 -17.27 5.08
C GLY A 330 -34.54 -16.98 4.25
N ASP A 331 -35.42 -17.97 4.10
CA ASP A 331 -36.64 -17.89 3.27
C ASP A 331 -37.58 -16.72 3.61
N LYS A 332 -37.43 -16.14 4.81
CA LYS A 332 -38.27 -15.05 5.34
C LYS A 332 -37.51 -13.76 5.61
N LEU A 333 -36.18 -13.75 5.45
CA LEU A 333 -35.35 -12.58 5.69
C LEU A 333 -35.26 -11.75 4.40
N PRO A 334 -35.25 -10.41 4.48
CA PRO A 334 -35.19 -9.56 3.30
C PRO A 334 -33.79 -9.53 2.65
N ASP A 335 -32.79 -10.09 3.32
CA ASP A 335 -31.37 -9.90 3.04
C ASP A 335 -30.54 -11.18 3.34
N SER A 336 -29.34 -11.24 2.77
CA SER A 336 -28.38 -12.33 2.98
C SER A 336 -27.08 -11.81 3.58
N LEU A 337 -26.44 -12.64 4.40
CA LEU A 337 -25.11 -12.38 4.93
C LEU A 337 -24.12 -13.40 4.38
N LEU A 338 -22.95 -12.93 3.99
CA LEU A 338 -21.82 -13.75 3.58
C LEU A 338 -20.70 -13.60 4.62
N PHE A 339 -20.29 -14.71 5.21
CA PHE A 339 -19.21 -14.79 6.19
C PHE A 339 -17.96 -15.28 5.49
N HIS A 340 -17.06 -14.36 5.12
CA HIS A 340 -15.75 -14.70 4.59
C HIS A 340 -14.79 -15.01 5.74
N ILE A 341 -14.31 -16.24 5.78
CA ILE A 341 -13.46 -16.78 6.82
C ILE A 341 -12.02 -16.82 6.33
N SER A 342 -11.09 -16.44 7.19
CA SER A 342 -9.65 -16.68 7.04
C SER A 342 -9.08 -17.21 8.35
N GLU A 343 -8.50 -18.40 8.30
CA GLU A 343 -8.04 -19.12 9.48
C GLU A 343 -6.78 -19.93 9.18
N SER A 344 -6.11 -20.40 10.23
CA SER A 344 -4.92 -21.24 10.13
C SER A 344 -5.34 -22.67 9.78
N LEU A 345 -4.55 -23.35 8.96
CA LEU A 345 -4.81 -24.75 8.65
C LEU A 345 -4.46 -25.64 9.86
N VAL A 346 -5.48 -26.20 10.51
CA VAL A 346 -5.30 -27.11 11.66
C VAL A 346 -5.45 -28.55 11.22
N LYS A 347 -4.42 -29.36 11.47
CA LYS A 347 -4.41 -30.78 11.08
C LYS A 347 -5.56 -31.55 11.76
N GLY A 348 -6.39 -32.22 10.95
CA GLY A 348 -7.46 -33.08 11.44
C GLY A 348 -8.72 -32.35 11.91
N ARG A 349 -8.83 -31.04 11.68
CA ARG A 349 -10.06 -30.27 11.90
C ARG A 349 -10.48 -29.59 10.61
N GLN A 350 -11.79 -29.41 10.44
CA GLN A 350 -12.30 -28.61 9.33
C GLN A 350 -12.06 -27.12 9.60
N HIS A 351 -12.38 -26.61 10.78
CA HIS A 351 -12.16 -25.22 11.17
C HIS A 351 -11.42 -25.09 12.50
N GLU A 352 -10.93 -23.88 12.81
CA GLU A 352 -10.48 -23.54 14.16
C GLU A 352 -11.68 -23.54 15.13
N GLU A 353 -11.49 -24.05 16.36
CA GLU A 353 -12.58 -24.21 17.35
C GLU A 353 -13.30 -22.90 17.68
N SER A 354 -12.56 -21.79 17.71
CA SER A 354 -13.12 -20.47 17.91
C SER A 354 -14.00 -20.03 16.75
N VAL A 355 -13.63 -20.37 15.51
CA VAL A 355 -14.43 -20.06 14.31
C VAL A 355 -15.72 -20.87 14.34
N GLU A 356 -15.65 -22.16 14.66
CA GLU A 356 -16.84 -23.01 14.82
C GLU A 356 -17.81 -22.44 15.87
N LYS A 357 -17.29 -22.05 17.05
CA LYS A 357 -18.10 -21.43 18.12
C LYS A 357 -18.79 -20.15 17.66
N ILE A 358 -18.09 -19.30 16.91
CA ILE A 358 -18.66 -18.06 16.38
C ILE A 358 -19.78 -18.40 15.39
N LEU A 359 -19.54 -19.29 14.42
CA LEU A 359 -20.52 -19.68 13.41
C LEU A 359 -21.77 -20.34 14.03
N GLN A 360 -21.61 -21.19 15.03
CA GLN A 360 -22.72 -21.80 15.77
C GLN A 360 -23.58 -20.77 16.51
N SER A 361 -22.95 -19.69 16.96
CA SER A 361 -23.63 -18.63 17.71
C SER A 361 -24.43 -17.66 16.84
N VAL A 362 -24.23 -17.69 15.52
CA VAL A 362 -24.93 -16.80 14.59
C VAL A 362 -26.43 -17.13 14.62
N LYS A 363 -27.21 -16.11 15.01
CA LYS A 363 -28.67 -16.14 14.95
C LYS A 363 -29.16 -15.00 14.07
N ARG A 364 -30.11 -15.31 13.20
CA ARG A 364 -30.84 -14.33 12.40
C ARG A 364 -32.33 -14.41 12.73
N GLU A 365 -32.92 -13.32 13.22
CA GLU A 365 -34.31 -13.28 13.76
C GLU A 365 -35.14 -12.09 13.29
#